data_AF-C9N228-F1
#
_entry.id   AF-C9N228-F1
#
_cell.length_a   1.000
_cell.length_b   1.000
_cell.length_c   1.000
_cell.angle_alpha   90.00
_cell.angle_beta   90.00
_cell.angle_gamma   90.00
#
_symmetry.space_group_name_H-M   'P 1'
#
loop_
_entity.id
_entity.type
_entity.pdbx_description
1 polymer ?
#
loop_
_entity_poly.entity_id
_entity_poly.type
_entity_poly.pdbx_seq_one_letter_code
_entity_poly.pdbx_strand_id
1 'polypeptide(L)'
;TNPPFSLFREYLDQLIKYDKKFLIIANVNSITYKEVFNLIKENKIWLGVHLGRGVSGFIVPEHYELYGTEARIDSNGNRIISPNNCLWLTNLDVFIRHKDLPLTRKYFGNESSYPKYDNYDAINVNKTKDIPLDYNGVMGVPITFLHKFNPEQFELIKFRKGVDEKDLSINGKCPYFRIFDKKT
;
A
#
# COMPACT_ATOMS: atom_id res chain seq x y z
N THR A 1 16.65 -12.40 -8.70
CA THR A 1 17.17 -11.12 -9.25
C THR A 1 16.00 -10.18 -9.48
N ASN A 2 16.17 -8.86 -9.37
CA ASN A 2 15.09 -7.89 -9.64
C ASN A 2 15.37 -7.20 -10.98
N PRO A 3 14.48 -7.27 -11.98
CA PRO A 3 14.69 -6.60 -13.26
C PRO A 3 14.50 -5.08 -13.10
N PRO A 4 14.84 -4.29 -14.13
CA PRO A 4 14.48 -2.88 -14.20
C PRO A 4 12.97 -2.67 -14.03
N PHE A 5 12.56 -1.55 -13.43
CA PHE A 5 11.13 -1.26 -13.19
C PHE A 5 10.28 -1.19 -14.46
N SER A 6 10.88 -0.93 -15.62
CA SER A 6 10.19 -0.98 -16.92
C SER A 6 9.63 -2.37 -17.23
N LEU A 7 10.25 -3.44 -16.73
CA LEU A 7 9.83 -4.83 -16.94
C LEU A 7 9.01 -5.39 -15.76
N PHE A 8 8.64 -4.54 -14.79
CA PHE A 8 7.97 -4.99 -13.56
C PHE A 8 6.70 -5.80 -13.83
N ARG A 9 5.84 -5.35 -14.76
CA ARG A 9 4.55 -6.02 -15.04
C ARG A 9 4.77 -7.40 -15.66
N GLU A 10 5.63 -7.49 -16.67
CA GLU A 10 5.97 -8.75 -17.33
C GLU A 10 6.62 -9.74 -16.35
N TYR A 11 7.51 -9.23 -15.49
CA TYR A 11 8.16 -10.06 -14.48
C TYR A 11 7.18 -10.56 -13.42
N LEU A 12 6.30 -9.70 -12.90
CA LEU A 12 5.26 -10.11 -11.96
C LEU A 12 4.33 -11.14 -12.61
N ASP A 13 3.91 -10.93 -13.86
CA ASP A 13 3.06 -11.87 -14.59
C ASP A 13 3.71 -13.25 -14.70
N GLN A 14 5.00 -13.32 -15.03
CA GLN A 14 5.74 -14.59 -15.04
C GLN A 14 5.77 -15.26 -13.67
N LEU A 15 6.02 -14.51 -12.59
CA LEU A 15 6.05 -15.05 -11.24
C LEU A 15 4.70 -15.64 -10.83
N ILE A 16 3.59 -14.97 -11.18
CA ILE A 16 2.23 -15.46 -10.93
C ILE A 16 1.91 -16.67 -11.80
N LYS A 17 2.19 -16.58 -13.11
CA LYS A 17 1.91 -17.65 -14.09
C LYS A 17 2.59 -18.98 -13.73
N TYR A 18 3.80 -18.92 -13.21
CA TYR A 18 4.58 -20.10 -12.82
C TYR A 18 4.54 -20.40 -11.31
N ASP A 19 3.57 -19.84 -10.59
CA ASP A 19 3.32 -20.04 -9.15
C ASP A 19 4.59 -19.96 -8.29
N LYS A 20 5.39 -18.91 -8.52
CA LYS A 20 6.64 -18.71 -7.78
C LYS A 20 6.36 -18.08 -6.44
N LYS A 21 7.09 -18.52 -5.42
CA LYS A 21 7.26 -17.77 -4.18
C LYS A 21 8.35 -16.71 -4.37
N PHE A 22 8.07 -15.47 -4.03
CA PHE A 22 8.96 -14.36 -4.34
C PHE A 22 8.96 -13.24 -3.31
N LEU A 23 10.07 -12.52 -3.25
CA LEU A 23 10.23 -11.21 -2.64
C LEU A 23 10.94 -10.33 -3.66
N ILE A 24 10.28 -9.27 -4.12
CA ILE A 24 10.79 -8.38 -5.17
C ILE A 24 10.67 -6.92 -4.76
N ILE A 25 11.47 -6.07 -5.41
CA ILE A 25 11.40 -4.62 -5.22
C ILE A 25 10.55 -4.05 -6.33
N ALA A 26 9.52 -3.31 -5.95
CA ALA A 26 8.66 -2.59 -6.87
C ALA A 26 8.68 -1.10 -6.58
N ASN A 27 8.35 -0.29 -7.58
CA ASN A 27 8.06 1.12 -7.35
C ASN A 27 6.73 1.26 -6.58
N VAL A 28 6.61 2.22 -5.65
CA VAL A 28 5.37 2.44 -4.87
C VAL A 28 4.13 2.68 -5.73
N ASN A 29 4.30 3.27 -6.92
CA ASN A 29 3.19 3.52 -7.84
C ASN A 29 2.61 2.24 -8.44
N SER A 30 3.34 1.11 -8.40
CA SER A 30 2.87 -0.18 -8.91
C SER A 30 1.58 -0.66 -8.26
N ILE A 31 1.33 -0.29 -7.00
CA ILE A 31 0.09 -0.61 -6.26
C ILE A 31 -1.15 -0.04 -6.98
N THR A 32 -1.00 1.07 -7.71
CA THR A 32 -2.11 1.71 -8.44
C THR A 32 -2.47 1.00 -9.74
N TYR A 33 -1.67 0.02 -10.19
CA TYR A 33 -1.97 -0.75 -11.37
C TYR A 33 -3.12 -1.72 -11.08
N LYS A 34 -4.10 -1.76 -11.98
CA LYS A 34 -5.34 -2.54 -11.80
C LYS A 34 -5.03 -4.01 -11.50
N GLU A 35 -4.17 -4.62 -12.31
CA GLU A 35 -3.69 -5.99 -12.14
C GLU A 35 -3.01 -6.24 -10.78
N VAL A 36 -2.16 -5.32 -10.30
CA VAL A 36 -1.49 -5.47 -9.00
C VAL A 36 -2.50 -5.36 -7.86
N PHE A 37 -3.38 -4.36 -7.90
CA PHE A 37 -4.43 -4.19 -6.89
C PHE A 37 -5.34 -5.42 -6.81
N ASN A 38 -5.73 -5.97 -7.98
CA ASN A 38 -6.58 -7.17 -8.02
C ASN A 38 -5.88 -8.37 -7.36
N LEU A 39 -4.58 -8.58 -7.60
CA LEU A 39 -3.83 -9.65 -6.93
C LEU A 39 -3.74 -9.45 -5.41
N ILE A 40 -3.64 -8.19 -4.93
CA ILE A 40 -3.66 -7.88 -3.50
C ILE A 40 -5.05 -8.17 -2.90
N LYS A 41 -6.11 -7.70 -3.57
CA LYS A 41 -7.50 -7.94 -3.17
C LYS A 41 -7.84 -9.43 -3.12
N GLU A 42 -7.37 -10.21 -4.08
CA GLU A 42 -7.52 -11.67 -4.12
C GLU A 42 -6.57 -12.41 -3.16
N ASN A 43 -5.83 -11.67 -2.32
CA ASN A 43 -4.91 -12.21 -1.34
C ASN A 43 -3.77 -13.08 -1.92
N LYS A 44 -3.41 -12.85 -3.19
CA LYS A 44 -2.34 -13.59 -3.91
C LYS A 44 -0.96 -12.98 -3.69
N ILE A 45 -0.89 -11.67 -3.49
CA ILE A 45 0.34 -10.91 -3.22
C ILE A 45 0.06 -9.82 -2.19
N TRP A 46 1.11 -9.26 -1.59
CA TRP A 46 1.00 -8.21 -0.59
C TRP A 46 2.28 -7.38 -0.47
N LEU A 47 2.14 -6.24 0.21
CA LEU A 47 3.28 -5.41 0.58
C LEU A 47 4.07 -6.10 1.70
N GLY A 48 5.40 -6.08 1.57
CA GLY A 48 6.33 -6.54 2.58
C GLY A 48 6.53 -5.52 3.70
N VAL A 49 7.48 -5.82 4.60
CA VAL A 49 7.66 -5.12 5.88
C VAL A 49 8.08 -3.64 5.73
N HIS A 50 8.71 -3.26 4.61
CA HIS A 50 9.18 -1.88 4.40
C HIS A 50 8.64 -1.25 3.11
N LEU A 51 8.44 0.07 3.20
CA LEU A 51 8.01 0.95 2.12
C LEU A 51 8.82 2.25 2.16
N GLY A 52 9.07 2.82 0.98
CA GLY A 52 9.90 3.99 0.77
C GLY A 52 11.32 3.80 1.31
N ARG A 53 11.78 4.78 2.08
CA ARG A 53 13.11 4.80 2.73
C ARG A 53 13.40 3.60 3.64
N GLY A 54 12.35 2.90 4.10
CA GLY A 54 12.54 1.65 4.85
C GLY A 54 13.13 0.52 4.01
N VAL A 55 12.96 0.57 2.69
CA VAL A 55 13.66 -0.33 1.77
C VAL A 55 15.10 0.16 1.68
N SER A 56 16.01 -0.52 2.38
CA SER A 56 17.40 -0.10 2.56
C SER A 56 18.35 -1.30 2.53
N GLY A 57 19.64 -1.05 2.67
CA GLY A 57 20.68 -2.08 2.73
C GLY A 57 21.31 -2.40 1.37
N PHE A 58 21.08 -1.56 0.36
CA PHE A 58 21.70 -1.75 -0.95
C PHE A 58 23.11 -1.17 -0.96
N ILE A 59 24.10 -2.05 -1.10
CA ILE A 59 25.50 -1.66 -1.26
C ILE A 59 25.70 -1.19 -2.71
N VAL A 60 26.28 0.00 -2.87
CA VAL A 60 26.62 0.57 -4.17
C VAL A 60 28.14 0.63 -4.37
N PRO A 61 28.61 0.61 -5.63
CA PRO A 61 30.03 0.77 -5.93
C PRO A 61 30.61 2.09 -5.40
N GLU A 62 31.94 2.15 -5.26
CA GLU A 62 32.66 3.32 -4.75
C GLU A 62 32.42 4.59 -5.60
N HIS A 63 32.28 4.42 -6.92
CA HIS A 63 32.04 5.53 -7.86
C HIS A 63 30.61 6.09 -7.81
N TYR A 64 29.65 5.41 -7.17
CA TYR A 64 28.28 5.89 -7.08
C TYR A 64 28.21 7.09 -6.13
N GLU A 65 27.82 8.28 -6.56
CA GLU A 65 27.82 9.41 -5.63
C GLU A 65 26.71 9.28 -4.57
N LEU A 66 27.07 9.50 -3.29
CA LEU A 66 26.13 9.41 -2.17
C LEU A 66 25.50 10.76 -1.93
N TYR A 67 24.17 10.82 -1.91
CA TYR A 67 23.43 12.05 -1.69
C TYR A 67 22.28 11.88 -0.71
N GLY A 68 22.02 12.95 0.04
CA GLY A 68 20.88 13.05 0.95
C GLY A 68 21.04 12.16 2.19
N THR A 69 20.02 12.18 3.04
CA THR A 69 19.99 11.44 4.32
C THR A 69 19.85 9.92 4.15
N GLU A 70 19.59 9.47 2.92
CA GLU A 70 19.32 8.07 2.59
C GLU A 70 20.56 7.28 2.22
N ALA A 71 21.72 7.95 2.14
CA ALA A 71 23.00 7.35 1.85
C ALA A 71 23.88 7.39 3.10
N ARG A 72 24.54 6.27 3.42
CA ARG A 72 25.44 6.17 4.57
C ARG A 72 26.60 5.24 4.28
N ILE A 73 27.67 5.40 5.07
CA ILE A 73 28.78 4.45 5.12
C ILE A 73 28.64 3.66 6.43
N ASP A 74 28.65 2.33 6.35
CA ASP A 74 28.62 1.48 7.54
C ASP A 74 30.01 1.31 8.17
N SER A 75 30.08 0.61 9.30
CA SER A 75 31.34 0.37 10.02
C SER A 75 32.39 -0.42 9.23
N ASN A 76 31.97 -1.12 8.17
CA ASN A 76 32.83 -1.91 7.31
C ASN A 76 33.26 -1.13 6.05
N GLY A 77 32.87 0.15 5.94
CA GLY A 77 33.16 0.98 4.78
C GLY A 77 32.19 0.79 3.60
N ASN A 78 31.13 -0.03 3.75
CA ASN A 78 30.17 -0.22 2.67
C ASN A 78 29.32 1.04 2.48
N ARG A 79 29.14 1.42 1.22
CA ARG A 79 28.34 2.57 0.81
C ARG A 79 26.92 2.08 0.58
N ILE A 80 26.01 2.41 1.49
CA ILE A 80 24.63 1.90 1.53
C ILE A 80 23.65 3.00 1.11
N ILE A 81 22.69 2.67 0.26
CA ILE A 81 21.58 3.57 -0.12
C ILE A 81 20.21 3.02 0.29
N SER A 82 19.24 3.92 0.44
CA SER A 82 17.82 3.63 0.58
C SER A 82 17.02 4.31 -0.54
N PRO A 83 16.43 3.57 -1.50
CA PRO A 83 15.57 4.18 -2.51
C PRO A 83 14.25 4.71 -1.92
N ASN A 84 13.95 5.98 -2.19
CA ASN A 84 12.78 6.68 -1.63
C ASN A 84 11.41 6.15 -2.10
N ASN A 85 11.34 5.59 -3.31
CA ASN A 85 10.07 5.26 -3.97
C ASN A 85 9.91 3.75 -4.23
N CYS A 86 10.49 2.93 -3.37
CA CYS A 86 10.42 1.47 -3.47
C CYS A 86 9.53 0.85 -2.39
N LEU A 87 9.07 -0.36 -2.64
CA LEU A 87 8.46 -1.24 -1.66
C LEU A 87 8.92 -2.67 -1.89
N TRP A 88 8.82 -3.48 -0.86
CA TRP A 88 8.83 -4.93 -1.00
C TRP A 88 7.46 -5.42 -1.44
N LEU A 89 7.39 -6.20 -2.52
CA LEU A 89 6.19 -6.90 -2.98
C LEU A 89 6.46 -8.39 -2.90
N THR A 90 5.54 -9.15 -2.33
CA THR A 90 5.80 -10.57 -2.02
C THR A 90 4.51 -11.37 -1.93
N ASN A 91 4.63 -12.69 -2.01
CA ASN A 91 3.61 -13.67 -1.63
C ASN A 91 4.15 -14.66 -0.57
N LEU A 92 5.26 -14.30 0.08
CA LEU A 92 5.81 -14.97 1.25
C LEU A 92 5.13 -14.42 2.49
N ASP A 93 4.78 -15.30 3.42
CA ASP A 93 4.07 -14.86 4.62
C ASP A 93 4.93 -13.89 5.45
N VAL A 94 4.29 -12.84 5.97
CA VAL A 94 4.96 -11.80 6.77
C VAL A 94 4.10 -11.42 7.97
N PHE A 95 4.74 -11.32 9.14
CA PHE A 95 4.06 -11.09 10.42
C PHE A 95 3.14 -9.85 10.44
N ILE A 96 3.44 -8.83 9.63
CA ILE A 96 2.68 -7.57 9.62
C ILE A 96 1.24 -7.76 9.14
N ARG A 97 0.98 -8.82 8.38
CA ARG A 97 -0.34 -9.15 7.84
C ARG A 97 -1.26 -9.83 8.84
N HIS A 98 -0.68 -10.38 9.91
CA HIS A 98 -1.42 -11.00 11.01
C HIS A 98 -1.51 -10.06 12.21
N LYS A 99 -1.10 -8.80 12.03
CA LYS A 99 -1.10 -7.80 13.08
C LYS A 99 -2.31 -6.90 12.92
N ASP A 100 -3.21 -6.99 13.88
CA ASP A 100 -4.32 -6.07 14.01
C ASP A 100 -3.87 -4.61 14.11
N LEU A 101 -4.53 -3.75 13.34
CA LEU A 101 -4.36 -2.32 13.45
C LEU A 101 -5.14 -1.84 14.68
N PRO A 102 -4.51 -1.20 15.67
CA PRO A 102 -5.22 -0.68 16.82
C PRO A 102 -6.12 0.49 16.42
N LEU A 103 -7.43 0.29 16.49
CA LEU A 103 -8.45 1.29 16.20
C LEU A 103 -8.83 2.04 17.48
N THR A 104 -8.67 3.36 17.48
CA THR A 104 -8.88 4.20 18.68
C THR A 104 -9.88 5.34 18.46
N ARG A 105 -10.31 5.56 17.21
CA ARG A 105 -11.27 6.61 16.88
C ARG A 105 -12.69 6.07 16.87
N LYS A 106 -13.64 6.99 17.04
CA LYS A 106 -15.08 6.73 16.95
C LYS A 106 -15.69 7.54 15.81
N TYR A 107 -16.67 6.97 15.14
CA TYR A 107 -17.51 7.60 14.15
C TYR A 107 -18.72 8.28 14.81
N PHE A 108 -19.42 7.54 15.68
CA PHE A 108 -20.63 8.06 16.32
C PHE A 108 -20.30 9.24 17.24
N GLY A 109 -21.01 10.36 17.04
CA GLY A 109 -20.75 11.64 17.69
C GLY A 109 -19.57 12.43 17.11
N ASN A 110 -18.95 11.95 16.01
CA ASN A 110 -17.83 12.60 15.32
C ASN A 110 -18.03 12.61 13.80
N GLU A 111 -19.26 12.48 13.32
CA GLU A 111 -19.62 12.24 11.92
C GLU A 111 -19.07 13.31 10.97
N SER A 112 -18.95 14.56 11.45
CA SER A 112 -18.37 15.69 10.70
C SER A 112 -16.90 15.48 10.31
N SER A 113 -16.17 14.61 11.01
CA SER A 113 -14.78 14.25 10.69
C SER A 113 -14.67 13.20 9.58
N TYR A 114 -15.79 12.59 9.18
CA TYR A 114 -15.88 11.47 8.25
C TYR A 114 -16.85 11.80 7.11
N PRO A 115 -16.48 12.72 6.21
CA PRO A 115 -17.36 13.11 5.12
C PRO A 115 -17.69 11.90 4.24
N LYS A 116 -18.93 11.84 3.76
CA LYS A 116 -19.38 10.79 2.83
C LYS A 116 -18.93 11.09 1.41
N TYR A 117 -18.76 10.05 0.61
CA TYR A 117 -18.55 10.21 -0.84
C TYR A 117 -19.85 10.57 -1.56
N ASP A 118 -19.75 11.35 -2.62
CA ASP A 118 -20.90 11.77 -3.43
C ASP A 118 -21.44 10.60 -4.28
N ASN A 119 -20.54 9.71 -4.71
CA ASN A 119 -20.80 8.66 -5.70
C ASN A 119 -20.53 7.23 -5.17
N TYR A 120 -20.54 7.04 -3.85
CA TYR A 120 -20.47 5.72 -3.21
C TYR A 120 -20.96 5.81 -1.76
N ASP A 121 -21.71 4.81 -1.28
CA ASP A 121 -22.15 4.75 0.12
C ASP A 121 -21.00 4.32 1.04
N ALA A 122 -20.13 5.29 1.33
CA ALA A 122 -18.96 5.11 2.17
C ALA A 122 -18.52 6.44 2.80
N ILE A 123 -17.80 6.36 3.90
CA ILE A 123 -17.12 7.51 4.51
C ILE A 123 -15.68 7.62 4.02
N ASN A 124 -15.16 8.83 3.92
CA ASN A 124 -13.74 9.06 3.67
C ASN A 124 -12.97 9.15 4.99
N VAL A 125 -11.94 8.33 5.10
CA VAL A 125 -10.98 8.34 6.20
C VAL A 125 -9.66 8.89 5.67
N ASN A 126 -9.26 10.07 6.14
CA ASN A 126 -8.09 10.77 5.60
C ASN A 126 -6.76 10.11 5.94
N LYS A 127 -6.66 9.40 7.07
CA LYS A 127 -5.45 8.74 7.54
C LYS A 127 -5.80 7.39 8.15
N THR A 128 -4.96 6.38 7.92
CA THR A 128 -5.14 5.03 8.48
C THR A 128 -5.36 5.01 10.00
N LYS A 129 -4.71 5.90 10.76
CA LYS A 129 -4.88 6.00 12.21
C LYS A 129 -6.25 6.52 12.65
N ASP A 130 -7.00 7.11 11.71
CA ASP A 130 -8.31 7.70 11.96
C ASP A 130 -9.44 6.73 11.60
N ILE A 131 -9.13 5.47 11.24
CA ILE A 131 -10.15 4.45 11.00
C ILE A 131 -10.97 4.25 12.30
N PRO A 132 -12.30 4.45 12.26
CA PRO A 132 -13.15 4.31 13.43
C PRO A 132 -13.39 2.84 13.81
N LEU A 133 -13.43 2.55 15.10
CA LEU A 133 -13.63 1.20 15.63
C LEU A 133 -15.10 0.75 15.63
N ASP A 134 -16.02 1.72 15.62
CA ASP A 134 -17.47 1.58 15.81
C ASP A 134 -18.27 1.79 14.52
N TYR A 135 -17.62 1.84 13.35
CA TYR A 135 -18.28 1.95 12.05
C TYR A 135 -18.09 0.67 11.23
N ASN A 136 -19.20 0.02 10.87
CA ASN A 136 -19.20 -1.24 10.12
C ASN A 136 -19.53 -1.06 8.61
N GLY A 137 -19.62 0.20 8.15
CA GLY A 137 -19.85 0.51 6.74
C GLY A 137 -18.56 0.51 5.93
N VAL A 138 -18.69 0.79 4.63
CA VAL A 138 -17.54 0.89 3.73
C VAL A 138 -16.79 2.20 3.98
N MET A 139 -15.46 2.14 3.96
CA MET A 139 -14.58 3.26 4.23
C MET A 139 -13.59 3.44 3.10
N GLY A 140 -13.44 4.66 2.59
CA GLY A 140 -12.36 5.02 1.69
C GLY A 140 -11.12 5.40 2.49
N VAL A 141 -10.09 4.57 2.45
CA VAL A 141 -8.82 4.76 3.16
C VAL A 141 -7.69 5.13 2.19
N PRO A 142 -6.59 5.78 2.63
CA PRO A 142 -5.44 6.07 1.76
C PRO A 142 -4.82 4.78 1.22
N ILE A 143 -4.34 4.77 -0.03
CA ILE A 143 -3.70 3.58 -0.62
C ILE A 143 -2.53 2.99 0.21
N THR A 144 -1.81 3.85 0.95
CA THR A 144 -0.72 3.43 1.84
C THR A 144 -1.17 2.56 3.01
N PHE A 145 -2.48 2.50 3.29
CA PHE A 145 -3.08 1.57 4.23
C PHE A 145 -2.71 0.11 3.95
N LEU A 146 -2.48 -0.26 2.68
CA LEU A 146 -2.09 -1.61 2.28
C LEU A 146 -0.81 -2.13 2.96
N HIS A 147 0.07 -1.23 3.43
CA HIS A 147 1.26 -1.61 4.20
C HIS A 147 0.92 -2.15 5.59
N LYS A 148 -0.28 -1.88 6.09
CA LYS A 148 -0.83 -2.32 7.38
C LYS A 148 -2.07 -3.19 7.24
N PHE A 149 -2.35 -3.65 6.03
CA PHE A 149 -3.54 -4.43 5.75
C PHE A 149 -3.42 -5.84 6.34
N ASN A 150 -4.34 -6.15 7.25
CA ASN A 150 -4.58 -7.49 7.77
C ASN A 150 -5.89 -8.03 7.16
N PRO A 151 -5.86 -9.08 6.31
CA PRO A 151 -7.06 -9.64 5.70
C PRO A 151 -8.03 -10.31 6.70
N GLU A 152 -7.61 -10.58 7.95
CA GLU A 152 -8.50 -11.06 9.01
C GLU A 152 -9.30 -9.92 9.66
N GLN A 153 -8.79 -8.69 9.62
CA GLN A 153 -9.43 -7.51 10.20
C GLN A 153 -10.25 -6.70 9.18
N PHE A 154 -9.92 -6.83 7.89
CA PHE A 154 -10.34 -5.92 6.85
C PHE A 154 -10.59 -6.65 5.51
N GLU A 155 -11.52 -6.14 4.72
CA GLU A 155 -11.90 -6.65 3.40
C GLU A 155 -11.76 -5.56 2.32
N LEU A 156 -10.82 -5.75 1.39
CA LEU A 156 -10.65 -4.82 0.27
C LEU A 156 -11.79 -4.97 -0.76
N ILE A 157 -12.55 -3.90 -0.98
CA ILE A 157 -13.75 -3.92 -1.82
C ILE A 157 -13.46 -3.46 -3.26
N LYS A 158 -12.95 -2.23 -3.44
CA LYS A 158 -12.76 -1.61 -4.76
C LYS A 158 -11.68 -0.53 -4.71
N PHE A 159 -11.06 -0.29 -5.86
CA PHE A 159 -10.05 0.76 -6.03
C PHE A 159 -10.67 2.00 -6.67
N ARG A 160 -10.52 3.16 -6.01
CA ARG A 160 -10.71 4.56 -6.48
C ARG A 160 -12.01 4.97 -7.18
N LYS A 161 -12.88 4.03 -7.57
CA LYS A 161 -14.04 4.28 -8.43
C LYS A 161 -15.35 4.21 -7.67
N GLY A 162 -16.22 5.19 -7.92
CA GLY A 162 -17.61 5.20 -7.45
C GLY A 162 -18.49 4.17 -8.16
N VAL A 163 -19.78 4.19 -7.87
CA VAL A 163 -20.79 3.35 -8.56
C VAL A 163 -21.01 3.78 -10.01
N ASP A 164 -20.66 5.02 -10.33
CA ASP A 164 -20.74 5.64 -11.66
C ASP A 164 -19.46 5.45 -12.49
N GLU A 165 -18.52 4.62 -12.02
CA GLU A 165 -17.20 4.37 -12.62
C GLU A 165 -16.30 5.63 -12.75
N LYS A 166 -16.71 6.75 -12.17
CA LYS A 166 -15.88 7.95 -12.03
C LYS A 166 -14.99 7.81 -10.79
N ASP A 167 -13.94 8.61 -10.74
CA ASP A 167 -13.13 8.67 -9.52
C ASP A 167 -14.01 9.18 -8.37
N LEU A 168 -13.74 8.66 -7.17
CA LEU A 168 -14.50 9.05 -5.98
C LEU A 168 -14.42 10.55 -5.76
N SER A 169 -15.53 11.15 -5.33
CA SER A 169 -15.57 12.58 -5.02
C SER A 169 -16.21 12.86 -3.67
N ILE A 170 -15.78 13.96 -3.06
CA ILE A 170 -16.36 14.55 -1.85
C ILE A 170 -16.59 16.01 -2.17
N ASN A 171 -17.84 16.45 -2.15
CA ASN A 171 -18.21 17.82 -2.54
C ASN A 171 -17.63 18.19 -3.92
N GLY A 172 -17.67 17.26 -4.88
CA GLY A 172 -17.17 17.44 -6.24
C GLY A 172 -15.65 17.41 -6.40
N LYS A 173 -14.87 17.19 -5.33
CA LYS A 173 -13.41 17.07 -5.39
C LYS A 173 -12.98 15.61 -5.28
N CYS A 174 -12.04 15.19 -6.12
CA CYS A 174 -11.49 13.83 -6.07
C CYS A 174 -10.35 13.74 -5.05
N PRO A 175 -10.50 13.06 -3.90
CA PRO A 175 -9.37 12.80 -3.03
C PRO A 175 -8.36 11.86 -3.70
N TYR A 176 -7.10 11.97 -3.29
CA TYR A 176 -6.01 11.12 -3.78
C TYR A 176 -6.28 9.62 -3.51
N PHE A 177 -5.70 8.72 -4.31
CA PHE A 177 -5.99 7.28 -4.39
C PHE A 177 -6.56 6.66 -3.10
N ARG A 178 -7.83 6.25 -3.19
CA ARG A 178 -8.57 5.58 -2.12
C ARG A 178 -8.80 4.11 -2.45
N ILE A 179 -8.75 3.28 -1.42
CA ILE A 179 -9.23 1.91 -1.48
C ILE A 179 -10.44 1.82 -0.55
N PHE A 180 -11.48 1.13 -0.99
CA PHE A 180 -12.58 0.79 -0.13
C PHE A 180 -12.27 -0.44 0.70
N ASP A 181 -12.54 -0.31 1.98
CA ASP A 181 -12.38 -1.38 2.94
C ASP A 181 -13.65 -1.49 3.79
N LYS A 182 -13.93 -2.70 4.27
CA LYS A 182 -14.99 -2.98 5.23
C LYS A 182 -14.38 -3.75 6.39
N LYS A 183 -14.75 -3.36 7.60
CA LYS A 183 -14.41 -4.11 8.80
C LYS A 183 -15.32 -5.34 8.89
N THR A 184 -14.71 -6.51 9.07
CA THR A 184 -15.41 -7.79 9.28
C THR A 184 -15.76 -8.01 10.75
#